data_AF-A0A8T5ARS5-F1
#
_entry.id   AF-A0A8T5ARS5-F1
#
_cell.length_a   1.000
_cell.length_b   1.000
_cell.length_c   1.000
_cell.angle_alpha   90.00
_cell.angle_beta   90.00
_cell.angle_gamma   90.00
#
_symmetry.space_group_name_H-M   'P 1'
#
loop_
_entity.id
_entity.type
_entity.pdbx_description
1 polymer ?
#
loop_
_entity_poly.entity_id
_entity_poly.type
_entity_poly.pdbx_seq_one_letter_code
_entity_poly.pdbx_strand_id
1 'polypeptide(L)'
;MQVEVRRKTLLESIIETMPAPLKEAYDAVPRKNSAAHEILRLHVAKYLWDNGYRDISFETSVNCGYGESICVDIHERTLGLFVECERAPDKKAVSNRRRAIMDVYPTAKFVLATQDRMGWKALKLAGVADEVWVVCRDGRVLTPTEWAEERSKTLKSILNSVELEGYMNFYRQAEEDYQKFKRLSSEEDLYWRQILTLVCMNVSQFQAEWLNSVSIRGVWDKHIEDARKRMEDAKTKIISKVIELLDAILALSSPYRIRLLDNATITIEVDWNAWQWLGWKDYPAKEPEAALQYQILEENLKKELKIATKDLKQKLKGSPAILKQKIERDRIIEQLKRDMAEIESALPLLAEKIRTALLQPKVQ
;
A
#
# COMPACT_ATOMS: atom_id res chain seq x y z
N MET A 1 -39.55 -1.18 17.69
CA MET A 1 -38.29 -1.03 18.46
C MET A 1 -37.28 -2.01 17.89
N GLN A 2 -36.38 -1.55 17.03
CA GLN A 2 -35.20 -2.34 16.68
C GLN A 2 -34.21 -2.18 17.83
N VAL A 3 -33.90 -3.27 18.52
CA VAL A 3 -32.82 -3.28 19.51
C VAL A 3 -31.52 -3.13 18.72
N GLU A 4 -30.96 -1.93 18.74
CA GLU A 4 -29.67 -1.65 18.13
C GLU A 4 -28.62 -2.45 18.92
N VAL A 5 -28.19 -3.58 18.35
CA VAL A 5 -27.16 -4.42 18.94
C VAL A 5 -25.86 -3.62 18.89
N ARG A 6 -25.52 -2.95 19.99
CA ARG A 6 -24.28 -2.19 20.14
C ARG A 6 -23.10 -3.12 19.81
N ARG A 7 -22.39 -2.83 18.73
CA ARG A 7 -21.21 -3.57 18.32
C ARG A 7 -20.14 -3.43 19.40
N LYS A 8 -19.70 -4.55 19.98
CA LYS A 8 -18.61 -4.56 20.97
C LYS A 8 -17.34 -3.98 20.36
N THR A 9 -16.61 -3.23 21.15
CA THR A 9 -15.29 -2.71 20.80
C THR A 9 -14.24 -3.82 20.78
N LEU A 10 -13.08 -3.59 20.16
CA LEU A 10 -11.97 -4.53 20.16
C LEU A 10 -11.48 -4.79 21.58
N LEU A 11 -11.35 -3.73 22.39
CA LEU A 11 -10.94 -3.83 23.79
C LEU A 11 -11.91 -4.70 24.62
N GLU A 12 -13.22 -4.43 24.52
CA GLU A 12 -14.25 -5.24 25.21
C GLU A 12 -14.18 -6.71 24.78
N SER A 13 -14.02 -6.97 23.48
CA SER A 13 -13.92 -8.33 22.94
C SER A 13 -12.71 -9.07 23.50
N ILE A 14 -11.57 -8.39 23.67
CA ILE A 14 -10.36 -8.99 24.23
C ILE A 14 -10.56 -9.29 25.72
N ILE A 15 -11.08 -8.33 26.50
CA ILE A 15 -11.36 -8.51 27.93
C ILE A 15 -12.26 -9.73 28.19
N GLU A 16 -13.26 -9.97 27.33
CA GLU A 16 -14.15 -11.13 27.44
C GLU A 16 -13.44 -12.48 27.21
N THR A 17 -12.36 -12.49 26.44
CA THR A 17 -11.55 -13.70 26.20
C THR A 17 -10.45 -13.92 27.24
N MET A 18 -10.29 -13.00 28.19
CA MET A 18 -9.26 -13.12 29.23
C MET A 18 -9.64 -14.16 30.29
N PRO A 19 -8.67 -14.96 30.76
CA PRO A 19 -8.84 -15.75 31.98
C PRO A 19 -9.30 -14.89 33.16
N ALA A 20 -10.21 -15.42 33.99
CA ALA A 20 -10.79 -14.68 35.12
C ALA A 20 -9.74 -14.03 36.04
N PRO A 21 -8.63 -14.71 36.44
CA PRO A 21 -7.63 -14.08 37.30
C PRO A 21 -6.93 -12.87 36.65
N LEU A 22 -6.65 -12.93 35.35
CA LEU A 22 -6.07 -11.79 34.64
C LEU A 22 -7.07 -10.65 34.49
N LYS A 23 -8.34 -10.98 34.27
CA LYS A 23 -9.41 -9.98 34.19
C LYS A 23 -9.57 -9.25 35.53
N GLU A 24 -9.57 -9.97 36.64
CA GLU A 24 -9.60 -9.38 37.99
C GLU A 24 -8.37 -8.50 38.24
N ALA A 25 -7.17 -8.98 37.91
CA ALA A 25 -5.94 -8.22 38.04
C ALA A 25 -5.95 -6.95 37.17
N TYR A 26 -6.50 -7.04 35.97
CA TYR A 26 -6.70 -5.90 35.09
C TYR A 26 -7.75 -4.93 35.64
N ASP A 27 -8.91 -5.40 36.08
CA ASP A 27 -10.00 -4.55 36.60
C ASP A 27 -9.58 -3.79 37.88
N ALA A 28 -8.64 -4.35 38.66
CA ALA A 28 -8.05 -3.70 39.82
C ALA A 28 -7.07 -2.55 39.49
N VAL A 29 -6.68 -2.36 38.23
CA VAL A 29 -5.74 -1.31 37.81
C VAL A 29 -6.39 0.07 37.94
N PRO A 30 -5.77 1.00 38.70
CA PRO A 30 -6.37 2.31 38.98
C PRO A 30 -6.35 3.25 37.76
N ARG A 31 -5.40 3.12 36.85
CA ARG A 31 -5.28 3.97 35.66
C ARG A 31 -5.35 3.16 34.37
N LYS A 32 -6.31 3.53 33.51
CA LYS A 32 -6.44 3.00 32.16
C LYS A 32 -5.87 4.00 31.17
N ASN A 33 -5.04 3.53 30.25
CA ASN A 33 -4.47 4.34 29.18
C ASN A 33 -5.40 4.34 27.94
N SER A 34 -4.92 4.87 26.82
CA SER A 34 -5.63 4.79 25.53
C SER A 34 -5.97 3.33 25.19
N ALA A 35 -7.12 3.10 24.54
CA ALA A 35 -7.57 1.75 24.18
C ALA A 35 -6.50 0.93 23.42
N ALA A 36 -5.74 1.56 22.52
CA ALA A 36 -4.64 0.94 21.78
C ALA A 36 -3.55 0.33 22.69
N HIS A 37 -3.11 1.11 23.68
CA HIS A 37 -2.10 0.68 24.64
C HIS A 37 -2.67 -0.41 25.56
N GLU A 38 -3.93 -0.24 25.94
CA GLU A 38 -4.68 -1.19 26.75
C GLU A 38 -4.83 -2.57 26.09
N ILE A 39 -5.17 -2.59 24.80
CA ILE A 39 -5.22 -3.78 23.96
C ILE A 39 -3.85 -4.46 23.89
N LEU A 40 -2.78 -3.68 23.71
CA LEU A 40 -1.41 -4.18 23.69
C LEU A 40 -1.06 -4.88 25.01
N ARG A 41 -1.34 -4.23 26.16
CA ARG A 41 -1.10 -4.81 27.50
C ARG A 41 -1.85 -6.12 27.69
N LEU A 42 -3.13 -6.17 27.33
CA LEU A 42 -3.94 -7.37 27.49
C LEU A 42 -3.46 -8.54 26.62
N HIS A 43 -3.04 -8.29 25.38
CA HIS A 43 -2.44 -9.32 24.53
C HIS A 43 -1.13 -9.87 25.12
N VAL A 44 -0.28 -9.01 25.65
CA VAL A 44 0.98 -9.43 26.30
C VAL A 44 0.69 -10.25 27.56
N ALA A 45 -0.20 -9.79 28.43
CA ALA A 45 -0.57 -10.53 29.64
C ALA A 45 -1.21 -11.88 29.32
N LYS A 46 -2.05 -11.93 28.28
CA LYS A 46 -2.61 -13.18 27.78
C LYS A 46 -1.54 -14.12 27.24
N TYR A 47 -0.59 -13.60 26.47
CA TYR A 47 0.53 -14.40 25.95
C TYR A 47 1.36 -15.00 27.09
N LEU A 48 1.69 -14.21 28.13
CA LEU A 48 2.36 -14.72 29.32
C LEU A 48 1.55 -15.84 29.98
N TRP A 49 0.25 -15.61 30.19
CA TRP A 49 -0.61 -16.64 30.76
C TRP A 49 -0.67 -17.92 29.94
N ASP A 50 -0.83 -17.81 28.63
CA ASP A 50 -0.90 -18.97 27.75
C ASP A 50 0.45 -19.73 27.73
N ASN A 51 1.56 -19.10 28.11
CA ASN A 51 2.89 -19.70 28.28
C ASN A 51 3.21 -20.14 29.73
N GLY A 52 2.20 -20.22 30.62
CA GLY A 52 2.36 -20.80 31.95
C GLY A 52 2.69 -19.82 33.07
N TYR A 53 2.88 -18.53 32.77
CA TYR A 53 3.07 -17.49 33.78
C TYR A 53 1.76 -17.20 34.52
N ARG A 54 1.80 -17.03 35.84
CA ARG A 54 0.58 -16.91 36.67
C ARG A 54 0.58 -15.71 37.61
N ASP A 55 1.73 -15.27 38.11
CA ASP A 55 1.84 -14.10 39.01
C ASP A 55 2.05 -12.82 38.19
N ILE A 56 1.03 -12.47 37.41
CA ILE A 56 1.03 -11.34 36.47
C ILE A 56 0.27 -10.17 37.10
N SER A 57 0.94 -9.03 37.28
CA SER A 57 0.33 -7.77 37.70
C SER A 57 0.47 -6.68 36.65
N PHE A 58 -0.52 -5.80 36.58
CA PHE A 58 -0.53 -4.64 35.70
C PHE A 58 -0.18 -3.36 36.46
N GLU A 59 0.43 -2.39 35.78
CA GLU A 59 0.81 -1.07 36.32
C GLU A 59 1.48 -1.15 37.70
N THR A 60 2.54 -1.95 37.79
CA THR A 60 3.25 -2.13 39.05
C THR A 60 4.22 -0.99 39.26
N SER A 61 4.08 -0.28 40.39
CA SER A 61 5.04 0.73 40.81
C SER A 61 6.31 0.07 41.33
N VAL A 62 7.42 0.38 40.68
CA VAL A 62 8.74 -0.11 40.99
C VAL A 62 9.54 1.06 41.55
N ASN A 63 9.98 0.96 42.80
CA ASN A 63 10.87 1.96 43.36
C ASN A 63 12.23 1.84 42.67
N CYS A 64 12.54 2.81 41.84
CA CYS A 64 13.89 3.04 41.37
C CYS A 64 14.65 3.76 42.50
N GLY A 65 15.97 3.59 42.62
CA GLY A 65 16.74 4.26 43.67
C GLY A 65 16.49 5.78 43.70
N TYR A 66 16.86 6.44 44.79
CA TYR A 66 16.74 7.90 44.98
C TYR A 66 15.32 8.46 45.13
N GLY A 67 14.32 7.62 45.43
CA GLY A 67 12.95 8.05 45.75
C GLY A 67 12.06 8.28 44.53
N GLU A 68 12.53 7.94 43.32
CA GLU A 68 11.72 7.93 42.12
C GLU A 68 11.05 6.57 41.94
N SER A 69 9.76 6.55 41.59
CA SER A 69 9.06 5.31 41.24
C SER A 69 8.71 5.29 39.76
N ILE A 70 8.95 4.14 39.14
CA ILE A 70 8.61 3.85 37.75
C ILE A 70 7.42 2.89 37.75
N CYS A 71 6.34 3.29 37.07
CA CYS A 71 5.25 2.37 36.77
C CYS A 71 5.62 1.55 35.53
N VAL A 72 5.65 0.22 35.69
CA VAL A 72 5.86 -0.75 34.60
C VAL A 72 4.50 -1.33 34.20
N ASP A 73 4.25 -1.45 32.90
CA ASP A 73 2.96 -1.87 32.38
C ASP A 73 2.53 -3.26 32.85
N ILE A 74 3.44 -4.24 32.78
CA ILE A 74 3.20 -5.61 33.23
C ILE A 74 4.44 -6.10 33.98
N HIS A 75 4.21 -6.73 35.13
CA HIS A 75 5.25 -7.38 35.92
C HIS A 75 4.84 -8.82 36.22
N GLU A 76 5.71 -9.77 35.87
CA GLU A 76 5.58 -11.16 36.29
C GLU A 76 6.63 -11.44 37.38
N ARG A 77 6.16 -11.77 38.58
CA ARG A 77 7.04 -11.80 39.76
C ARG A 77 7.90 -13.05 39.85
N THR A 78 7.45 -14.18 39.31
CA THR A 78 8.12 -15.47 39.46
C THR A 78 9.51 -15.45 38.83
N LEU A 79 9.66 -14.84 37.65
CA LEU A 79 10.94 -14.71 36.95
C LEU A 79 11.53 -13.29 37.01
N GLY A 80 10.88 -12.36 37.72
CA GLY A 80 11.29 -10.95 37.73
C GLY A 80 11.26 -10.33 36.33
N LEU A 81 10.17 -10.55 35.60
CA LEU A 81 9.99 -10.09 34.23
C LEU A 81 9.21 -8.78 34.21
N PHE A 82 9.84 -7.73 33.71
CA PHE A 82 9.24 -6.40 33.53
C PHE A 82 8.97 -6.18 32.05
N VAL A 83 7.71 -5.98 31.67
CA VAL A 83 7.31 -5.76 30.28
C VAL A 83 6.74 -4.35 30.12
N GLU A 84 7.38 -3.55 29.26
CA GLU A 84 6.92 -2.22 28.87
C GLU A 84 6.20 -2.31 27.51
N CYS A 85 5.00 -1.74 27.42
CA CYS A 85 4.13 -1.82 26.24
C CYS A 85 4.09 -0.49 25.48
N GLU A 86 4.89 -0.39 24.41
CA GLU A 86 5.06 0.86 23.66
C GLU A 86 4.46 0.80 22.25
N ARG A 87 3.51 1.69 21.97
CA ARG A 87 2.87 1.81 20.63
C ARG A 87 3.84 2.31 19.55
N ALA A 88 4.78 3.17 19.95
CA ALA A 88 5.78 3.76 19.08
C ALA A 88 7.08 4.00 19.88
N PRO A 89 7.87 2.94 20.13
CA PRO A 89 9.00 3.02 21.06
C PRO A 89 10.07 4.01 20.61
N ASP A 90 10.54 4.81 21.56
CA ASP A 90 11.75 5.61 21.43
C ASP A 90 12.96 4.87 22.04
N LYS A 91 14.05 4.79 21.27
CA LYS A 91 15.23 4.00 21.66
C LYS A 91 15.87 4.52 22.94
N LYS A 92 15.93 5.84 23.14
CA LYS A 92 16.59 6.46 24.29
C LYS A 92 15.71 6.30 25.54
N ALA A 93 14.41 6.53 25.41
CA ALA A 93 13.45 6.34 26.50
C ALA A 93 13.46 4.91 27.04
N VAL A 94 13.37 3.91 26.14
CA VAL A 94 13.40 2.49 26.53
C VAL A 94 14.72 2.12 27.20
N SER A 95 15.86 2.57 26.65
CA SER A 95 17.19 2.30 27.23
C SER A 95 17.33 2.88 28.65
N ASN A 96 16.88 4.11 28.85
CA ASN A 96 16.90 4.76 30.16
C ASN A 96 15.99 4.03 31.15
N ARG A 97 14.79 3.63 30.72
CA ARG A 97 13.85 2.89 31.57
C ARG A 97 14.39 1.52 31.96
N ARG A 98 14.96 0.76 31.02
CA ARG A 98 15.66 -0.49 31.33
C ARG A 98 16.73 -0.27 32.38
N ARG A 99 17.61 0.73 32.21
CA ARG A 99 18.67 1.03 33.18
C ARG A 99 18.12 1.28 34.58
N ALA A 100 17.10 2.14 34.70
CA ALA A 100 16.50 2.47 35.98
C ALA A 100 15.89 1.26 36.71
N ILE A 101 15.34 0.28 35.97
CA ILE A 101 14.85 -0.98 36.55
C ILE A 101 16.02 -1.86 36.96
N MET A 102 17.00 -2.05 36.08
CA MET A 102 18.15 -2.93 36.32
C MET A 102 19.07 -2.45 37.43
N ASP A 103 19.12 -1.13 37.70
CA ASP A 103 19.87 -0.56 38.81
C ASP A 103 19.32 -1.01 40.19
N VAL A 104 18.02 -1.36 40.27
CA VAL A 104 17.38 -1.86 41.49
C VAL A 104 17.15 -3.37 41.46
N TYR A 105 16.91 -3.94 40.28
CA TYR A 105 16.68 -5.37 40.07
C TYR A 105 17.71 -5.94 39.08
N PRO A 106 18.97 -6.17 39.48
CA PRO A 106 20.04 -6.54 38.55
C PRO A 106 19.85 -7.89 37.85
N THR A 107 19.04 -8.79 38.43
CA THR A 107 18.75 -10.12 37.89
C THR A 107 17.44 -10.18 37.10
N ALA A 108 16.73 -9.06 36.99
CA ALA A 108 15.47 -9.00 36.28
C ALA A 108 15.65 -9.11 34.76
N LYS A 109 14.57 -9.43 34.07
CA LYS A 109 14.49 -9.32 32.61
C LYS A 109 13.59 -8.16 32.22
N PHE A 110 14.08 -7.31 31.33
CA PHE A 110 13.31 -6.23 30.75
C PHE A 110 12.91 -6.55 29.31
N VAL A 111 11.61 -6.56 29.05
CA VAL A 111 11.02 -6.85 27.75
C VAL A 111 10.31 -5.61 27.21
N LEU A 112 10.57 -5.29 25.95
CA LEU A 112 9.82 -4.28 25.22
C LEU A 112 8.78 -4.96 24.31
N ALA A 113 7.50 -4.78 24.61
CA ALA A 113 6.42 -5.18 23.72
C ALA A 113 5.97 -3.98 22.86
N THR A 114 5.88 -4.17 21.55
CA THR A 114 5.44 -3.12 20.62
C THR A 114 4.46 -3.65 19.59
N GLN A 115 3.68 -2.76 18.98
CA GLN A 115 2.69 -3.12 17.98
C GLN A 115 3.34 -3.61 16.67
N ASP A 116 2.68 -4.54 15.98
CA ASP A 116 3.06 -5.05 14.65
C ASP A 116 3.46 -3.98 13.64
N ARG A 117 2.76 -2.85 13.59
CA ARG A 117 3.13 -1.71 12.74
C ARG A 117 4.56 -1.19 12.98
N MET A 118 5.12 -1.42 14.16
CA MET A 118 6.48 -1.05 14.54
C MET A 118 7.48 -2.19 14.32
N GLY A 119 7.06 -3.37 13.83
CA GLY A 119 7.93 -4.54 13.71
C GLY A 119 9.21 -4.30 12.90
N TRP A 120 9.13 -3.48 11.85
CA TRP A 120 10.29 -3.07 11.07
C TRP A 120 11.30 -2.21 11.86
N LYS A 121 10.81 -1.42 12.82
CA LYS A 121 11.63 -0.60 13.73
C LYS A 121 12.12 -1.45 14.91
N ALA A 122 11.33 -2.42 15.37
CA ALA A 122 11.66 -3.35 16.45
C ALA A 122 12.97 -4.11 16.20
N LEU A 123 13.27 -4.46 14.94
CA LEU A 123 14.57 -5.03 14.53
C LEU A 123 15.77 -4.17 14.95
N LYS A 124 15.61 -2.84 15.01
CA LYS A 124 16.67 -1.88 15.41
C LYS A 124 16.71 -1.63 16.92
N LEU A 125 15.77 -2.19 17.67
CA LEU A 125 15.68 -2.10 19.13
C LEU A 125 16.31 -3.32 19.81
N ALA A 126 16.84 -4.27 19.03
CA ALA A 126 17.69 -5.33 19.56
C ALA A 126 18.85 -4.72 20.37
N GLY A 127 19.04 -5.21 21.61
CA GLY A 127 20.03 -4.73 22.56
C GLY A 127 19.62 -3.51 23.40
N VAL A 128 18.43 -2.96 23.17
CA VAL A 128 17.85 -1.90 24.04
C VAL A 128 17.04 -2.51 25.19
N ALA A 129 16.49 -3.70 24.96
CA ALA A 129 15.82 -4.56 25.93
C ALA A 129 16.49 -5.95 25.92
N ASP A 130 16.24 -6.75 26.95
CA ASP A 130 16.71 -8.14 26.99
C ASP A 130 15.94 -8.97 25.95
N GLU A 131 14.65 -8.68 25.77
CA GLU A 131 13.84 -9.17 24.66
C GLU A 131 12.97 -8.06 24.07
N VAL A 132 12.67 -8.18 22.77
CA VAL A 132 11.72 -7.31 22.08
C VAL A 132 10.64 -8.21 21.50
N TRP A 133 9.39 -7.88 21.76
CA TRP A 133 8.23 -8.61 21.26
C TRP A 133 7.41 -7.73 20.34
N VAL A 134 7.00 -8.29 19.21
CA VAL A 134 6.09 -7.67 18.25
C VAL A 134 4.73 -8.31 18.42
N VAL A 135 3.79 -7.53 18.95
CA VAL A 135 2.42 -7.97 19.24
C VAL A 135 1.55 -7.63 18.04
N CYS A 136 0.98 -8.66 17.43
CA CYS A 136 0.09 -8.55 16.30
C CYS A 136 -1.34 -8.22 16.76
N ARG A 137 -2.11 -7.54 15.92
CA ARG A 137 -3.51 -7.20 16.21
C ARG A 137 -4.41 -8.41 16.50
N ASP A 138 -4.03 -9.59 16.02
CA ASP A 138 -4.72 -10.86 16.27
C ASP A 138 -4.32 -11.51 17.62
N GLY A 139 -3.44 -10.87 18.39
CA GLY A 139 -2.95 -11.34 19.68
C GLY A 139 -1.72 -12.24 19.61
N ARG A 140 -1.20 -12.57 18.43
CA ARG A 140 0.08 -13.28 18.31
C ARG A 140 1.23 -12.40 18.79
N VAL A 141 2.19 -12.99 19.48
CA VAL A 141 3.42 -12.32 19.92
C VAL A 141 4.59 -13.02 19.25
N LEU A 142 5.39 -12.24 18.51
CA LEU A 142 6.50 -12.75 17.69
C LEU A 142 7.79 -12.02 18.06
N THR A 143 8.93 -12.65 17.81
CA THR A 143 10.19 -11.91 17.78
C THR A 143 10.22 -10.96 16.57
N PRO A 144 11.05 -9.90 16.57
CA PRO A 144 11.15 -8.97 15.43
C PRO A 144 11.57 -9.66 14.14
N THR A 145 12.39 -10.71 14.23
CA THR A 145 12.86 -11.49 13.09
C THR A 145 11.74 -12.34 12.51
N GLU A 146 11.05 -13.13 13.35
CA GLU A 146 9.91 -13.95 12.91
C GLU A 146 8.82 -13.10 12.26
N TRP A 147 8.46 -11.98 12.90
CA TRP A 147 7.49 -11.04 12.34
C TRP A 147 7.94 -10.52 10.97
N ALA A 148 9.21 -10.13 10.82
CA ALA A 148 9.75 -9.61 9.57
C ALA A 148 9.77 -10.65 8.44
N GLU A 149 10.07 -11.91 8.77
CA GLU A 149 10.05 -13.03 7.84
C GLU A 149 8.62 -13.37 7.38
N GLU A 150 7.68 -13.51 8.33
CA GLU A 150 6.26 -13.74 8.03
C GLU A 150 5.68 -12.60 7.18
N ARG A 151 5.99 -11.36 7.54
CA ARG A 151 5.53 -10.18 6.80
C ARG A 151 6.11 -10.14 5.39
N SER A 152 7.40 -10.41 5.24
CA SER A 152 8.05 -10.49 3.92
C SER A 152 7.45 -11.60 3.05
N LYS A 153 7.19 -12.77 3.62
CA LYS A 153 6.56 -13.90 2.92
C LYS A 153 5.16 -13.54 2.46
N THR A 154 4.36 -12.90 3.32
CA THR A 154 3.01 -12.43 3.00
C THR A 154 3.02 -11.45 1.84
N LEU A 155 3.86 -10.40 1.91
CA LEU A 155 3.97 -9.38 0.86
C LEU A 155 4.40 -9.97 -0.49
N LYS A 156 5.37 -10.90 -0.48
CA LYS A 156 5.81 -11.61 -1.69
C LYS A 156 4.72 -12.53 -2.26
N SER A 157 3.97 -13.20 -1.39
CA SER A 157 2.88 -14.09 -1.78
C SER A 157 1.72 -13.33 -2.42
N ILE A 158 1.38 -12.15 -1.91
CA ILE A 158 0.31 -11.32 -2.49
C ILE A 158 0.69 -10.88 -3.90
N LEU A 159 1.88 -10.28 -4.04
CA LEU A 159 2.30 -9.75 -5.34
C LEU A 159 2.58 -10.87 -6.35
N ASN A 160 3.07 -12.03 -5.88
CA ASN A 160 3.44 -13.20 -6.67
C ASN A 160 4.06 -12.81 -8.03
N SER A 161 5.33 -12.42 -8.01
CA SER A 161 5.97 -11.80 -9.17
C SER A 161 5.86 -12.61 -10.48
N VAL A 162 5.78 -13.93 -10.40
CA VAL A 162 5.62 -14.82 -11.57
C VAL A 162 4.21 -14.70 -12.16
N GLU A 163 3.19 -14.71 -11.30
CA GLU A 163 1.79 -14.56 -11.73
C GLU A 163 1.55 -13.17 -12.34
N LEU A 164 2.06 -12.12 -11.69
CA LEU A 164 1.96 -10.75 -12.20
C LEU A 164 2.68 -10.58 -13.55
N GLU A 165 3.86 -11.18 -13.69
CA GLU A 165 4.61 -11.21 -14.95
C GLU A 165 3.82 -11.92 -16.06
N GLY A 166 3.13 -13.01 -15.72
CA GLY A 166 2.18 -13.68 -16.61
C GLY A 166 1.09 -12.73 -17.12
N TYR A 167 0.39 -12.02 -16.23
CA TYR A 167 -0.63 -11.06 -16.63
C TYR A 167 -0.07 -9.90 -17.46
N MET A 168 1.12 -9.38 -17.13
CA MET A 168 1.76 -8.33 -17.91
C MET A 168 2.14 -8.79 -19.32
N ASN A 169 2.60 -10.03 -19.47
CA ASN A 169 2.90 -10.60 -20.78
C ASN A 169 1.62 -10.86 -21.60
N PHE A 170 0.55 -11.34 -20.96
CA PHE A 170 -0.77 -11.47 -21.61
C PHE A 170 -1.30 -10.11 -22.10
N TYR A 171 -1.18 -9.07 -21.27
CA TYR A 171 -1.55 -7.71 -21.66
C TYR A 171 -0.76 -7.26 -22.89
N ARG A 172 0.57 -7.42 -22.88
CA ARG A 172 1.43 -7.02 -24.00
C ARG A 172 1.06 -7.76 -25.30
N GLN A 173 0.84 -9.07 -25.22
CA GLN A 173 0.45 -9.85 -26.39
C GLN A 173 -0.92 -9.40 -26.94
N ALA A 174 -1.89 -9.17 -26.04
CA ALA A 174 -3.22 -8.70 -26.44
C ALA A 174 -3.17 -7.29 -27.04
N GLU A 175 -2.28 -6.42 -26.56
CA GLU A 175 -2.01 -5.10 -27.13
C GLU A 175 -1.39 -5.20 -28.53
N GLU A 176 -0.39 -6.07 -28.73
CA GLU A 176 0.20 -6.33 -30.05
C GLU A 176 -0.84 -6.86 -31.05
N ASP A 177 -1.65 -7.82 -30.63
CA ASP A 177 -2.77 -8.36 -31.42
C ASP A 177 -3.76 -7.24 -31.78
N TYR A 178 -4.17 -6.44 -30.80
CA TYR A 178 -5.10 -5.32 -30.99
C TYR A 178 -4.57 -4.32 -32.03
N GLN A 179 -3.30 -3.92 -31.93
CA GLN A 179 -2.69 -3.00 -32.90
C GLN A 179 -2.59 -3.63 -34.29
N LYS A 180 -2.25 -4.92 -34.39
CA LYS A 180 -2.20 -5.64 -35.67
C LYS A 180 -3.57 -5.67 -36.34
N PHE A 181 -4.60 -6.11 -35.63
CA PHE A 181 -5.95 -6.23 -36.19
C PHE A 181 -6.57 -4.87 -36.51
N LYS A 182 -6.26 -3.84 -35.71
CA LYS A 182 -6.68 -2.47 -36.00
C LYS A 182 -6.10 -1.96 -37.33
N ARG A 183 -4.82 -2.26 -37.62
CA ARG A 183 -4.21 -1.92 -38.92
C ARG A 183 -4.88 -2.67 -40.07
N LEU A 184 -5.07 -3.99 -39.94
CA LEU A 184 -5.74 -4.81 -40.95
C LEU A 184 -7.19 -4.37 -41.21
N SER A 185 -7.92 -3.98 -40.17
CA SER A 185 -9.28 -3.41 -40.28
C SER A 185 -9.28 -2.10 -41.07
N SER A 186 -8.28 -1.23 -40.88
CA SER A 186 -8.15 0.00 -41.66
C SER A 186 -7.81 -0.26 -43.14
N GLU A 187 -6.95 -1.26 -43.42
CA GLU A 187 -6.65 -1.68 -44.79
C GLU A 187 -7.88 -2.28 -45.48
N GLU A 188 -8.66 -3.09 -44.75
CA GLU A 188 -9.91 -3.68 -45.23
C GLU A 188 -10.97 -2.61 -45.52
N ASP A 189 -11.17 -1.65 -44.61
CA ASP A 189 -12.09 -0.52 -44.81
C ASP A 189 -11.71 0.28 -46.07
N LEU A 190 -10.42 0.57 -46.26
CA LEU A 190 -9.93 1.25 -47.46
C LEU A 190 -10.22 0.45 -48.74
N TYR A 191 -9.96 -0.86 -48.73
CA TYR A 191 -10.22 -1.73 -49.87
C TYR A 191 -11.71 -1.75 -50.25
N TRP A 192 -12.60 -1.95 -49.27
CA TRP A 192 -14.04 -1.96 -49.53
C TRP A 192 -14.56 -0.60 -50.00
N ARG A 193 -14.05 0.52 -49.46
CA ARG A 193 -14.37 1.87 -49.96
C ARG A 193 -13.97 2.08 -51.42
N GLN A 194 -12.79 1.59 -51.81
CA GLN A 194 -12.34 1.66 -53.21
C GLN A 194 -13.28 0.87 -54.13
N ILE A 195 -13.65 -0.36 -53.76
CA ILE A 195 -14.60 -1.17 -54.53
C ILE A 195 -15.95 -0.47 -54.66
N LEU A 196 -16.52 0.03 -53.55
CA LEU A 196 -17.81 0.72 -53.56
C LEU A 196 -17.77 1.96 -54.47
N THR A 197 -16.69 2.73 -54.39
CA THR A 197 -16.49 3.91 -55.24
C THR A 197 -16.44 3.53 -56.72
N LEU A 198 -15.66 2.49 -57.08
CA LEU A 198 -15.58 1.99 -58.45
C LEU A 198 -16.95 1.50 -58.97
N VAL A 199 -17.72 0.79 -58.15
CA VAL A 199 -19.07 0.35 -58.52
C VAL A 199 -19.99 1.55 -58.75
N CYS A 200 -20.00 2.54 -57.86
CA CYS A 200 -20.81 3.76 -58.02
C CYS A 200 -20.45 4.55 -59.29
N MET A 201 -19.15 4.68 -59.59
CA MET A 201 -18.70 5.35 -60.82
C MET A 201 -19.16 4.63 -62.09
N ASN A 202 -19.19 3.29 -62.09
CA ASN A 202 -19.61 2.50 -63.25
C ASN A 202 -21.14 2.42 -63.43
N VAL A 203 -21.91 2.45 -62.34
CA VAL A 203 -23.38 2.35 -62.42
C VAL A 203 -24.03 3.66 -62.90
N SER A 204 -23.46 4.82 -62.53
CA SER A 204 -24.16 6.10 -62.77
C SER A 204 -23.25 7.32 -62.96
N GLN A 205 -21.92 7.15 -63.14
CA GLN A 205 -20.94 8.26 -63.18
C GLN A 205 -21.04 9.20 -61.97
N PHE A 206 -21.56 8.71 -60.84
CA PHE A 206 -21.93 9.52 -59.70
C PHE A 206 -20.81 9.51 -58.65
N GLN A 207 -20.34 10.70 -58.23
CA GLN A 207 -19.45 10.83 -57.09
C GLN A 207 -20.27 10.82 -55.80
N ALA A 208 -20.24 9.69 -55.08
CA ALA A 208 -21.01 9.50 -53.85
C ALA A 208 -20.17 9.85 -52.62
N GLU A 209 -20.08 11.14 -52.26
CA GLU A 209 -19.39 11.59 -51.04
C GLU A 209 -19.96 10.98 -49.75
N TRP A 210 -21.24 10.60 -49.77
CA TRP A 210 -21.90 9.92 -48.66
C TRP A 210 -21.34 8.52 -48.38
N LEU A 211 -20.57 7.90 -49.28
CA LEU A 211 -19.87 6.63 -48.98
C LEU A 211 -18.90 6.78 -47.79
N ASN A 212 -18.40 7.99 -47.54
CA ASN A 212 -17.54 8.28 -46.38
C ASN A 212 -18.27 8.14 -45.04
N SER A 213 -19.61 8.26 -45.01
CA SER A 213 -20.40 8.08 -43.78
C SER A 213 -20.89 6.64 -43.58
N VAL A 214 -20.67 5.75 -44.55
CA VAL A 214 -21.00 4.33 -44.42
C VAL A 214 -19.98 3.63 -43.52
N SER A 215 -20.48 3.04 -42.44
CA SER A 215 -19.73 2.15 -41.56
C SER A 215 -19.55 0.80 -42.25
N ILE A 216 -18.30 0.42 -42.51
CA ILE A 216 -17.94 -0.91 -42.98
C ILE A 216 -17.53 -1.72 -41.76
N ARG A 217 -18.24 -2.82 -41.50
CA ARG A 217 -17.82 -3.82 -40.51
C ARG A 217 -17.05 -4.92 -41.22
N GLY A 218 -15.76 -5.00 -40.90
CA GLY A 218 -14.84 -5.94 -41.52
C GLY A 218 -14.78 -7.27 -40.78
N VAL A 219 -14.10 -8.26 -41.37
CA VAL A 219 -13.82 -9.55 -40.70
C VAL A 219 -12.92 -9.39 -39.48
N TRP A 220 -12.14 -8.30 -39.41
CA TRP A 220 -11.21 -8.04 -38.31
C TRP A 220 -11.87 -7.47 -37.04
N ASP A 221 -13.10 -6.96 -37.11
CA ASP A 221 -13.76 -6.29 -35.98
C ASP A 221 -13.91 -7.20 -34.76
N LYS A 222 -14.25 -8.48 -34.99
CA LYS A 222 -14.34 -9.48 -33.91
C LYS A 222 -12.98 -9.70 -33.23
N HIS A 223 -11.90 -9.75 -34.00
CA HIS A 223 -10.55 -9.93 -33.47
C HIS A 223 -10.07 -8.71 -32.67
N ILE A 224 -10.46 -7.50 -33.08
CA ILE A 224 -10.20 -6.26 -32.33
C ILE A 224 -10.94 -6.30 -30.99
N GLU A 225 -12.21 -6.69 -30.98
CA GLU A 225 -13.00 -6.78 -29.75
C GLU A 225 -12.48 -7.88 -28.81
N ASP A 226 -12.12 -9.05 -29.34
CA ASP A 226 -11.51 -10.13 -28.55
C ASP A 226 -10.15 -9.72 -27.96
N ALA A 227 -9.32 -8.99 -28.72
CA ALA A 227 -8.05 -8.45 -28.22
C ALA A 227 -8.27 -7.40 -27.12
N ARG A 228 -9.23 -6.47 -27.32
CA ARG A 228 -9.62 -5.47 -26.32
C ARG A 228 -10.10 -6.12 -25.03
N LYS A 229 -10.97 -7.14 -25.12
CA LYS A 229 -11.45 -7.88 -23.96
C LYS A 229 -10.30 -8.54 -23.19
N ARG A 230 -9.40 -9.22 -23.90
CA ARG A 230 -8.20 -9.83 -23.28
C ARG A 230 -7.31 -8.79 -22.59
N MET A 231 -7.14 -7.60 -23.17
CA MET A 231 -6.40 -6.51 -22.54
C MET A 231 -7.08 -6.05 -21.24
N GLU A 232 -8.40 -5.85 -21.25
CA GLU A 232 -9.12 -5.37 -20.06
C GLU A 232 -9.16 -6.43 -18.95
N ASP A 233 -9.28 -7.71 -19.31
CA ASP A 233 -9.18 -8.83 -18.36
C ASP A 233 -7.80 -8.85 -17.69
N ALA A 234 -6.71 -8.79 -18.47
CA ALA A 234 -5.35 -8.77 -17.94
C ALA A 234 -5.09 -7.53 -17.07
N LYS A 235 -5.56 -6.35 -17.50
CA LYS A 235 -5.47 -5.11 -16.73
C LYS A 235 -6.20 -5.20 -15.40
N THR A 236 -7.41 -5.77 -15.39
CA THR A 236 -8.19 -5.98 -14.17
C THR A 236 -7.44 -6.87 -13.18
N LYS A 237 -6.82 -7.97 -13.66
CA LYS A 237 -6.00 -8.85 -12.81
C LYS A 237 -4.76 -8.15 -12.25
N ILE A 238 -4.07 -7.36 -13.07
CA ILE A 238 -2.91 -6.57 -12.63
C ILE A 238 -3.31 -5.56 -11.55
N ILE A 239 -4.40 -4.81 -11.77
CA ILE A 239 -4.89 -3.81 -10.82
C ILE A 239 -5.32 -4.50 -9.51
N SER A 240 -6.02 -5.63 -9.58
CA SER A 240 -6.41 -6.41 -8.38
C SER A 240 -5.21 -6.71 -7.50
N LYS A 241 -4.12 -7.24 -8.08
CA LYS A 241 -2.90 -7.57 -7.34
C LYS A 241 -2.23 -6.34 -6.73
N VAL A 242 -2.24 -5.21 -7.43
CA VAL A 242 -1.71 -3.94 -6.90
C VAL A 242 -2.56 -3.45 -5.72
N ILE A 243 -3.89 -3.50 -5.84
CA ILE A 243 -4.80 -3.09 -4.78
C ILE A 243 -4.70 -4.02 -3.57
N GLU A 244 -4.62 -5.34 -3.77
CA GLU A 244 -4.40 -6.33 -2.70
C GLU A 244 -3.10 -6.04 -1.93
N LEU A 245 -2.01 -5.72 -2.64
CA LEU A 245 -0.75 -5.35 -2.01
C LEU A 245 -0.88 -4.04 -1.22
N LEU A 246 -1.50 -3.01 -1.79
CA LEU A 246 -1.70 -1.73 -1.12
C LEU A 246 -2.58 -1.88 0.12
N ASP A 247 -3.69 -2.62 0.03
CA ASP A 247 -4.58 -2.91 1.17
C ASP A 247 -3.83 -3.65 2.28
N ALA A 248 -3.01 -4.65 1.94
CA ALA A 248 -2.23 -5.38 2.94
C ALA A 248 -1.23 -4.48 3.67
N ILE A 249 -0.56 -3.55 2.96
CA ILE A 249 0.36 -2.58 3.54
C ILE A 249 -0.39 -1.57 4.41
N LEU A 250 -1.49 -1.02 3.89
CA LEU A 250 -2.31 -0.04 4.59
C LEU A 250 -2.94 -0.60 5.86
N ALA A 251 -3.43 -1.83 5.83
CA ALA A 251 -4.06 -2.50 6.96
C ALA A 251 -3.12 -2.68 8.17
N LEU A 252 -1.79 -2.61 7.96
CA LEU A 252 -0.81 -2.67 9.04
C LEU A 252 -0.70 -1.33 9.79
N SER A 253 -0.78 -0.20 9.08
CA SER A 253 -0.40 1.12 9.63
C SER A 253 -1.52 2.17 9.59
N SER A 254 -2.66 1.84 8.98
CA SER A 254 -3.83 2.71 8.88
C SER A 254 -5.10 1.90 9.12
N PRO A 255 -6.19 2.55 9.53
CA PRO A 255 -7.48 1.90 9.67
C PRO A 255 -8.22 1.76 8.34
N TYR A 256 -7.63 2.24 7.24
CA TYR A 256 -8.29 2.22 5.94
C TYR A 256 -8.06 0.89 5.23
N ARG A 257 -9.13 0.36 4.66
CA ARG A 257 -9.12 -0.80 3.78
C ARG A 257 -9.48 -0.36 2.38
N ILE A 258 -8.73 -0.83 1.40
CA ILE A 258 -8.95 -0.53 0.00
C ILE A 258 -9.45 -1.79 -0.70
N ARG A 259 -10.51 -1.66 -1.48
CA ARG A 259 -11.04 -2.76 -2.31
C ARG A 259 -11.28 -2.28 -3.73
N LEU A 260 -11.10 -3.19 -4.68
CA LEU A 260 -11.51 -3.00 -6.07
C LEU A 260 -12.84 -3.72 -6.27
N LEU A 261 -13.86 -2.99 -6.75
CA LEU A 261 -15.14 -3.55 -7.15
C LEU A 261 -15.10 -4.02 -8.61
N ASP A 262 -16.04 -4.88 -8.99
CA ASP A 262 -16.15 -5.48 -10.34
C ASP A 262 -16.27 -4.43 -11.47
N ASN A 263 -16.74 -3.22 -11.16
CA ASN A 263 -16.85 -2.11 -12.09
C ASN A 263 -15.59 -1.22 -12.15
N ALA A 264 -14.43 -1.73 -11.73
CA ALA A 264 -13.17 -1.01 -11.61
C ALA A 264 -13.20 0.23 -10.69
N THR A 265 -14.18 0.31 -9.79
CA THR A 265 -14.24 1.38 -8.76
C THR A 265 -13.46 0.95 -7.54
N ILE A 266 -12.66 1.88 -6.99
CA ILE A 266 -11.95 1.67 -5.73
C ILE A 266 -12.82 2.21 -4.58
N THR A 267 -13.07 1.38 -3.57
CA THR A 267 -13.74 1.80 -2.33
C THR A 267 -12.76 1.81 -1.16
N ILE A 268 -12.96 2.78 -0.28
CA ILE A 268 -12.20 2.92 0.96
C ILE A 268 -13.16 2.74 2.12
N GLU A 269 -12.89 1.73 2.96
CA GLU A 269 -13.66 1.43 4.16
C GLU A 269 -12.80 1.67 5.41
N VAL A 270 -13.46 1.93 6.55
CA VAL A 270 -12.79 2.04 7.84
C VAL A 270 -12.92 0.74 8.61
N ASP A 271 -11.79 0.12 8.93
CA ASP A 271 -11.69 -0.98 9.87
C ASP A 271 -11.62 -0.41 11.30
N TRP A 272 -12.76 -0.46 12.00
CA TRP A 272 -12.89 0.05 13.36
C TRP A 272 -12.01 -0.69 14.38
N ASN A 273 -11.64 -1.94 14.13
CA ASN A 273 -10.72 -2.68 14.99
C ASN A 273 -9.28 -2.18 14.78
N ALA A 274 -8.87 -1.96 13.52
CA ALA A 274 -7.61 -1.27 13.23
C ALA A 274 -7.58 0.13 13.84
N TRP A 275 -8.69 0.86 13.75
CA TRP A 275 -8.83 2.21 14.29
C TRP A 275 -8.55 2.27 15.79
N GLN A 276 -9.05 1.29 16.56
CA GLN A 276 -8.76 1.17 17.99
C GLN A 276 -7.36 0.65 18.27
N TRP A 277 -6.91 -0.39 17.56
CA TRP A 277 -5.56 -0.95 17.69
C TRP A 277 -4.50 0.12 17.48
N LEU A 278 -4.61 0.91 16.42
CA LEU A 278 -3.63 1.93 16.05
C LEU A 278 -3.75 3.21 16.90
N GLY A 279 -4.83 3.35 17.69
CA GLY A 279 -5.10 4.54 18.50
C GLY A 279 -5.52 5.77 17.69
N TRP A 280 -6.17 5.57 16.54
CA TRP A 280 -6.62 6.67 15.67
C TRP A 280 -7.87 7.37 16.22
N LYS A 281 -8.61 6.75 17.15
CA LYS A 281 -9.78 7.34 17.83
C LYS A 281 -9.46 8.61 18.61
N ASP A 282 -8.20 8.77 18.98
CA ASP A 282 -7.75 9.92 19.75
C ASP A 282 -7.48 11.16 18.85
N TYR A 283 -7.71 11.07 17.52
CA TYR A 283 -7.32 12.10 16.54
C TYR A 283 -8.43 12.47 15.54
N PRO A 284 -8.97 13.70 15.65
CA PRO A 284 -8.70 14.68 14.60
C PRO A 284 -8.09 16.02 15.09
N ALA A 285 -7.85 16.21 16.40
CA ALA A 285 -7.63 17.54 16.98
C ALA A 285 -6.22 17.84 17.56
N LYS A 286 -5.26 16.92 17.48
CA LYS A 286 -3.91 17.11 18.02
C LYS A 286 -2.86 16.92 16.90
N GLU A 287 -2.23 18.01 16.48
CA GLU A 287 -1.35 18.03 15.29
C GLU A 287 -0.04 17.19 15.38
N PRO A 288 0.63 16.99 16.53
CA PRO A 288 1.92 16.27 16.56
C PRO A 288 1.81 14.74 16.44
N GLU A 289 0.86 14.12 17.13
CA GLU A 289 0.73 12.66 17.16
C GLU A 289 0.16 12.12 15.84
N ALA A 290 -0.73 12.87 15.17
CA ALA A 290 -1.18 12.56 13.81
C ALA A 290 -0.01 12.54 12.82
N ALA A 291 0.90 13.53 12.89
CA ALA A 291 2.09 13.57 12.04
C ALA A 291 2.97 12.33 12.23
N LEU A 292 3.16 11.87 13.46
CA LEU A 292 3.90 10.63 13.74
C LEU A 292 3.21 9.39 13.13
N GLN A 293 1.87 9.31 13.18
CA GLN A 293 1.14 8.20 12.55
C GLN A 293 1.36 8.16 11.03
N TYR A 294 1.25 9.32 10.37
CA TYR A 294 1.51 9.43 8.93
C TYR A 294 2.95 9.11 8.57
N GLN A 295 3.92 9.54 9.39
CA GLN A 295 5.32 9.19 9.19
C GLN A 295 5.54 7.67 9.26
N ILE A 296 5.00 7.00 10.29
CA ILE A 296 5.10 5.54 10.43
C ILE A 296 4.47 4.83 9.21
N LEU A 297 3.29 5.28 8.79
CA LEU A 297 2.62 4.77 7.60
C LEU A 297 3.49 4.92 6.35
N GLU A 298 4.05 6.10 6.09
CA GLU A 298 4.91 6.35 4.93
C GLU A 298 6.18 5.49 4.96
N GLU A 299 6.84 5.38 6.11
CA GLU A 299 8.04 4.56 6.29
C GLU A 299 7.75 3.09 5.99
N ASN A 300 6.65 2.57 6.53
CA ASN A 300 6.20 1.20 6.28
C ASN A 300 5.84 1.00 4.81
N LEU A 301 5.08 1.93 4.20
CA LEU A 301 4.74 1.88 2.79
C LEU A 301 5.98 1.80 1.90
N LYS A 302 6.95 2.70 2.10
CA LYS A 302 8.21 2.74 1.33
C LYS A 302 8.99 1.43 1.50
N LYS A 303 9.08 0.92 2.74
CA LYS A 303 9.85 -0.31 3.05
C LYS A 303 9.18 -1.56 2.48
N GLU A 304 7.88 -1.73 2.68
CA GLU A 304 7.14 -2.90 2.25
C GLU A 304 7.00 -2.97 0.73
N LEU A 305 6.76 -1.83 0.05
CA LEU A 305 6.81 -1.77 -1.41
C LEU A 305 8.19 -2.17 -1.95
N LYS A 306 9.27 -1.73 -1.30
CA LYS A 306 10.63 -2.13 -1.69
C LYS A 306 10.85 -3.63 -1.55
N ILE A 307 10.33 -4.25 -0.49
CA ILE A 307 10.43 -5.70 -0.25
C ILE A 307 9.62 -6.47 -1.28
N ALA A 308 8.35 -6.10 -1.47
CA ALA A 308 7.44 -6.77 -2.39
C ALA A 308 7.94 -6.68 -3.84
N THR A 309 8.45 -5.51 -4.26
CA THR A 309 8.88 -5.27 -5.65
C THR A 309 10.34 -5.61 -5.94
N LYS A 310 11.11 -6.12 -4.96
CA LYS A 310 12.55 -6.36 -5.11
C LYS A 310 12.86 -7.26 -6.30
N ASP A 311 12.16 -8.39 -6.39
CA ASP A 311 12.42 -9.43 -7.39
C ASP A 311 11.97 -8.96 -8.79
N LEU A 312 10.86 -8.22 -8.88
CA LEU A 312 10.42 -7.56 -10.11
C LEU A 312 11.48 -6.57 -10.60
N LYS A 313 11.99 -5.67 -9.73
CA LYS A 313 13.00 -4.69 -10.13
C LYS A 313 14.30 -5.34 -10.61
N GLN A 314 14.72 -6.44 -10.00
CA GLN A 314 15.90 -7.19 -10.44
C GLN A 314 15.69 -7.82 -11.82
N LYS A 315 14.53 -8.43 -12.06
CA LYS A 315 14.17 -8.99 -13.38
C LYS A 315 14.03 -7.92 -14.46
N LEU A 316 13.35 -6.80 -14.16
CA LEU A 316 13.13 -5.71 -15.11
C LEU A 316 14.44 -5.01 -15.51
N LYS A 317 15.44 -4.94 -14.62
CA LYS A 317 16.78 -4.42 -14.95
C LYS A 317 17.53 -5.27 -15.98
N GLY A 318 17.17 -6.55 -16.14
CA GLY A 318 17.74 -7.46 -17.13
C GLY A 318 16.92 -7.61 -18.42
N SER A 319 15.74 -6.96 -18.52
CA SER A 319 14.83 -7.16 -19.66
C SER A 319 15.22 -6.29 -20.87
N PRO A 320 15.64 -6.90 -22.02
CA PRO A 320 16.00 -6.16 -23.23
C PRO A 320 14.85 -5.32 -23.80
N ALA A 321 13.60 -5.73 -23.56
CA ALA A 321 12.41 -5.04 -24.03
C ALA A 321 12.18 -3.69 -23.34
N ILE A 322 12.48 -3.59 -22.05
CA ILE A 322 12.35 -2.34 -21.28
C ILE A 322 13.52 -1.41 -21.58
N LEU A 323 14.72 -1.97 -21.77
CA LEU A 323 15.85 -1.20 -22.26
C LEU A 323 15.54 -0.61 -23.66
N LYS A 324 14.95 -1.41 -24.56
CA LYS A 324 14.44 -0.93 -25.86
C LYS A 324 13.37 0.14 -25.72
N GLN A 325 12.33 -0.07 -24.90
CA GLN A 325 11.28 0.93 -24.69
C GLN A 325 11.80 2.24 -24.07
N LYS A 326 12.76 2.16 -23.15
CA LYS A 326 13.43 3.33 -22.58
C LYS A 326 14.23 4.07 -23.64
N ILE A 327 15.03 3.35 -24.43
CA ILE A 327 15.80 3.92 -25.55
C ILE A 327 14.87 4.57 -26.58
N GLU A 328 13.75 3.92 -26.92
CA GLU A 328 12.74 4.45 -27.85
C GLU A 328 12.09 5.73 -27.30
N ARG A 329 11.71 5.73 -26.02
CA ARG A 329 11.14 6.90 -25.34
C ARG A 329 12.11 8.07 -25.30
N ASP A 330 13.36 7.80 -24.92
CA ASP A 330 14.40 8.82 -24.84
C ASP A 330 14.73 9.36 -26.25
N ARG A 331 14.66 8.51 -27.30
CA ARG A 331 14.79 8.93 -28.71
C ARG A 331 13.63 9.81 -29.16
N ILE A 332 12.38 9.50 -28.80
CA ILE A 332 11.21 10.33 -29.10
C ILE A 332 11.32 11.70 -28.40
N ILE A 333 11.75 11.72 -27.14
CA ILE A 333 11.95 12.97 -26.38
C ILE A 333 13.00 13.86 -27.07
N GLU A 334 14.12 13.27 -27.51
CA GLU A 334 15.17 14.03 -28.20
C GLU A 334 14.72 14.50 -29.60
N GLN A 335 13.88 13.74 -30.31
CA GLN A 335 13.29 14.20 -31.57
C GLN A 335 12.35 15.39 -31.34
N LEU A 336 11.44 15.30 -30.37
CA LEU A 336 10.52 16.38 -30.03
C LEU A 336 11.23 17.67 -29.64
N LYS A 337 12.37 17.58 -28.94
CA LYS A 337 13.21 18.75 -28.63
C LYS A 337 13.77 19.42 -29.88
N ARG A 338 14.20 18.65 -30.88
CA ARG A 338 14.69 19.20 -32.16
C ARG A 338 13.56 19.87 -32.93
N ASP A 339 12.42 19.19 -33.05
CA ASP A 339 11.25 19.74 -33.75
C ASP A 339 10.78 21.04 -33.08
N MET A 340 10.78 21.11 -31.75
CA MET A 340 10.51 22.35 -31.01
C MET A 340 11.53 23.45 -31.30
N ALA A 341 12.83 23.14 -31.32
CA ALA A 341 13.87 24.11 -31.63
C ALA A 341 13.77 24.64 -33.08
N GLU A 342 13.38 23.78 -34.03
CA GLU A 342 13.13 24.18 -35.42
C GLU A 342 11.91 25.13 -35.50
N ILE A 343 10.82 24.83 -34.81
CA ILE A 343 9.63 25.70 -34.72
C ILE A 343 9.99 27.05 -34.08
N GLU A 344 10.74 27.05 -32.98
CA GLU A 344 11.22 28.27 -32.32
C GLU A 344 12.11 29.11 -33.22
N SER A 345 12.96 28.47 -34.05
CA SER A 345 13.80 29.18 -35.02
C SER A 345 13.01 29.76 -36.21
N ALA A 346 11.87 29.16 -36.56
CA ALA A 346 11.02 29.57 -37.67
C ALA A 346 10.01 30.66 -37.29
N LEU A 347 9.65 30.77 -36.00
CA LEU A 347 8.71 31.76 -35.47
C LEU A 347 9.06 33.22 -35.81
N PRO A 348 10.33 33.68 -35.71
CA PRO A 348 10.71 35.04 -36.10
C PRO A 348 10.52 35.32 -37.59
N LEU A 349 10.81 34.34 -38.45
CA LEU A 349 10.61 34.45 -39.91
C LEU A 349 9.13 34.51 -40.27
N LEU A 350 8.28 33.76 -39.56
CA LEU A 350 6.83 33.80 -39.75
C LEU A 350 6.25 35.14 -39.28
N ALA A 351 6.69 35.63 -38.12
CA ALA A 351 6.31 36.93 -37.59
C ALA A 351 6.70 38.07 -38.54
N GLU A 352 7.89 38.01 -39.15
CA GLU A 352 8.33 39.00 -40.13
C GLU A 352 7.50 38.92 -41.42
N LYS A 353 7.21 37.73 -41.95
CA LYS A 353 6.33 37.57 -43.13
C LYS A 353 4.92 38.11 -42.88
N ILE A 354 4.34 37.86 -41.71
CA ILE A 354 3.04 38.41 -41.30
C ILE A 354 3.11 39.94 -41.20
N ARG A 355 4.19 40.47 -40.61
CA ARG A 355 4.41 41.93 -40.52
C ARG A 355 4.52 42.57 -41.91
N THR A 356 5.26 41.95 -42.83
CA THR A 356 5.39 42.45 -44.21
C THR A 356 4.05 42.40 -44.94
N ALA A 357 3.28 41.32 -44.80
CA ALA A 357 1.96 41.16 -45.42
C ALA A 357 0.92 42.16 -44.89
N LEU A 358 0.99 42.53 -43.60
CA LEU A 358 0.10 43.51 -42.97
C LEU A 358 0.48 44.97 -43.29
N LEU A 359 1.73 45.23 -43.69
CA LEU A 359 2.23 46.56 -44.05
C LEU A 359 2.14 46.87 -45.54
N GLN A 360 1.75 45.91 -46.38
CA GLN A 360 1.45 46.23 -47.78
C GLN A 360 0.14 47.01 -47.85
N PRO A 361 0.13 48.24 -48.39
CA PRO A 361 -1.11 48.97 -48.58
C PRO A 361 -2.00 48.17 -49.52
N LYS A 362 -3.23 47.89 -49.09
CA LYS A 362 -4.27 47.39 -49.99
C LYS A 362 -4.49 48.43 -51.06
N VAL A 363 -3.87 48.24 -52.22
CA VAL A 363 -4.19 48.99 -53.43
C VAL A 363 -5.62 48.60 -53.80
N GLN A 364 -6.55 49.53 -53.58
CA GLN A 364 -7.90 49.46 -54.11
C GLN A 364 -7.90 49.83 -55.59
#